data_AF-A0A8T3VPL6-F1
#
_entry.id   AF-A0A8T3VPL6-F1
#
_cell.length_a   1.000
_cell.length_b   1.000
_cell.length_c   1.000
_cell.angle_alpha   90.00
_cell.angle_beta   90.00
_cell.angle_gamma   90.00
#
_symmetry.space_group_name_H-M   'P 1'
#
loop_
_entity.id
_entity.type
_entity.pdbx_description
1 polymer ?
#
loop_
_entity_poly.entity_id
_entity_poly.type
_entity_poly.pdbx_seq_one_letter_code
_entity_poly.pdbx_strand_id
1 'polypeptide(L)'
;MVELRVNAGNVKNPNVHKIGIIALGSHLENHGPALPIDTDAKIASYIAFKAALESGAKFLGVIYPAHEIKEINHGIHVSLDDLTDEIVNVLKSAKKFLGISSVVIV
;
A
#
# COMPACT_ATOMS: atom_id res chain seq x y z
N MET A 1 21.38 15.33 -8.84
CA MET A 1 20.26 14.51 -8.31
C MET A 1 20.46 14.43 -6.80
N VAL A 2 19.44 14.70 -5.99
CA VAL A 2 19.57 14.66 -4.52
C VAL A 2 19.58 13.21 -4.07
N GLU A 3 20.54 12.84 -3.22
CA GLU A 3 20.57 11.51 -2.59
C GLU A 3 19.49 11.45 -1.49
N LEU A 4 18.43 10.69 -1.74
CA LEU A 4 17.35 10.51 -0.77
C LEU A 4 17.86 9.66 0.39
N ARG A 5 17.64 10.14 1.62
CA ARG A 5 17.97 9.40 2.85
C ARG A 5 16.94 8.30 3.14
N VAL A 6 16.75 7.37 2.21
CA VAL A 6 15.80 6.25 2.31
C VAL A 6 16.15 5.22 3.39
N ASN A 7 17.33 5.37 4.02
CA ASN A 7 17.80 4.55 5.13
C ASN A 7 17.92 5.36 6.43
N ALA A 8 17.39 6.59 6.49
CA ALA A 8 17.35 7.36 7.73
C ALA A 8 16.26 6.81 8.65
N GLY A 9 16.64 6.46 9.88
CA GLY A 9 15.74 5.92 10.90
C GLY A 9 16.55 5.27 12.02
N ASN A 10 15.89 4.95 13.13
CA ASN A 10 16.53 4.24 14.23
C ASN A 10 16.62 2.74 13.86
N VAL A 11 17.68 2.37 13.14
CA VAL A 11 17.83 1.04 12.52
C VAL A 11 18.08 -0.03 13.59
N LYS A 12 17.01 -0.64 14.11
CA LYS A 12 17.11 -1.77 15.04
C LYS A 12 17.56 -3.06 14.34
N ASN A 13 17.16 -3.25 13.08
CA ASN A 13 17.59 -4.37 12.23
C ASN A 13 17.68 -3.89 10.78
N PRO A 14 18.86 -3.85 10.14
CA PRO A 14 19.02 -3.34 8.79
C PRO A 14 18.29 -4.17 7.72
N ASN A 15 17.94 -5.43 8.01
CA ASN A 15 17.18 -6.26 7.09
C ASN A 15 15.74 -5.80 6.93
N VAL A 16 15.19 -5.05 7.91
CA VAL A 16 13.80 -4.54 7.83
C VAL A 16 13.64 -3.53 6.69
N HIS A 17 14.71 -2.83 6.29
CA HIS A 17 14.69 -1.90 5.16
C HIS A 17 14.57 -2.59 3.80
N LYS A 18 14.71 -3.92 3.74
CA LYS A 18 14.41 -4.73 2.55
C LYS A 18 12.94 -5.11 2.47
N ILE A 19 12.13 -4.78 3.47
CA ILE A 19 10.69 -5.03 3.51
C ILE A 19 9.97 -3.74 3.12
N GLY A 20 9.06 -3.85 2.15
CA GLY A 20 8.10 -2.80 1.82
C GLY A 20 6.75 -3.07 2.49
N ILE A 21 6.02 -2.01 2.83
CA ILE A 21 4.62 -2.08 3.26
C ILE A 21 3.81 -1.19 2.34
N ILE A 22 2.75 -1.74 1.75
CA ILE A 22 1.86 -1.01 0.85
C ILE A 22 0.42 -1.14 1.36
N ALA A 23 -0.33 -0.04 1.28
CA ALA A 23 -1.75 -0.04 1.61
C ALA A 23 -2.60 -0.32 0.37
N LEU A 24 -3.58 -1.19 0.51
CA LEU A 24 -4.57 -1.51 -0.50
C LEU A 24 -5.96 -1.49 0.15
N GLY A 25 -6.83 -0.61 -0.34
CA GLY A 25 -8.21 -0.52 0.11
C GLY A 25 -9.05 0.26 -0.89
N SER A 26 -10.37 0.07 -0.86
CA SER A 26 -11.27 0.81 -1.75
C SER A 26 -11.36 2.29 -1.36
N HIS A 27 -11.36 3.15 -2.37
CA HIS A 27 -11.50 4.62 -2.21
C HIS A 27 -12.92 5.10 -2.49
N LEU A 28 -13.74 4.26 -3.13
CA LEU A 28 -15.04 4.64 -3.68
C LEU A 28 -16.07 3.54 -3.42
N GLU A 29 -16.19 3.11 -2.17
CA GLU A 29 -17.13 2.08 -1.73
C GLU A 29 -18.13 2.65 -0.71
N ASN A 30 -19.39 2.22 -0.78
CA ASN A 30 -20.41 2.65 0.16
C ASN A 30 -20.36 1.84 1.46
N HIS A 31 -19.92 2.47 2.55
CA HIS A 31 -19.89 1.89 3.90
C HIS A 31 -21.13 2.23 4.75
N GLY A 32 -22.25 2.52 4.09
CA GLY A 32 -23.51 2.89 4.75
C GLY A 32 -23.56 4.35 5.22
N PRO A 33 -24.52 4.71 6.09
CA PRO A 33 -24.83 6.11 6.37
C PRO A 33 -23.82 6.83 7.27
N ALA A 34 -22.92 6.10 7.92
CA ALA A 34 -22.08 6.63 8.99
C ALA A 34 -20.60 6.74 8.62
N LEU A 35 -20.16 6.04 7.57
CA LEU A 35 -18.76 5.90 7.23
C LEU A 35 -18.43 6.54 5.86
N PRO A 36 -17.29 7.22 5.70
CA PRO A 36 -16.85 7.77 4.42
C PRO A 36 -16.59 6.69 3.37
N ILE A 37 -16.66 7.06 2.09
CA ILE A 37 -16.49 6.12 0.97
C ILE A 37 -15.07 5.54 0.79
N ASP A 38 -14.10 6.15 1.46
CA ASP A 38 -12.68 5.81 1.42
C ASP A 38 -12.23 5.16 2.74
N THR A 39 -13.17 4.57 3.48
CA THR A 39 -12.89 3.98 4.80
C THR A 39 -11.81 2.91 4.72
N ASP A 40 -11.91 2.00 3.76
CA ASP A 40 -10.94 0.93 3.55
C ASP A 40 -9.54 1.48 3.27
N ALA A 41 -9.44 2.38 2.30
CA ALA A 41 -8.19 3.03 1.95
C ALA A 41 -7.58 3.79 3.15
N LYS A 42 -8.39 4.50 3.95
CA LYS A 42 -7.92 5.24 5.13
C LYS A 42 -7.40 4.33 6.22
N ILE A 43 -8.12 3.26 6.54
CA ILE A 43 -7.71 2.30 7.57
C ILE A 43 -6.44 1.58 7.15
N ALA A 44 -6.39 1.05 5.92
CA ALA A 44 -5.21 0.37 5.38
C ALA A 44 -4.00 1.31 5.37
N SER A 45 -4.17 2.55 4.90
CA SER A 45 -3.10 3.57 4.86
C SER A 45 -2.56 3.89 6.25
N TYR A 46 -3.44 4.07 7.24
CA TYR A 46 -3.04 4.37 8.61
C TYR A 46 -2.24 3.22 9.21
N ILE A 47 -2.76 1.99 9.11
CA ILE A 47 -2.11 0.80 9.65
C ILE A 47 -0.75 0.56 8.96
N ALA A 48 -0.71 0.62 7.63
CA ALA A 48 0.51 0.42 6.86
C ALA A 48 1.60 1.45 7.21
N PHE A 49 1.22 2.73 7.32
CA PHE A 49 2.15 3.79 7.67
C PHE A 49 2.67 3.64 9.10
N LYS A 50 1.78 3.34 10.05
CA LYS A 50 2.15 3.09 11.45
C LYS A 50 3.07 1.88 11.59
N ALA A 51 2.78 0.78 10.91
CA ALA A 51 3.63 -0.40 10.87
C ALA A 51 5.02 -0.08 10.29
N ALA A 52 5.09 0.72 9.23
CA ALA A 52 6.35 1.14 8.63
C ALA A 52 7.19 1.99 9.61
N LEU A 53 6.57 2.96 10.30
CA LEU A 53 7.25 3.78 11.30
C LEU A 53 7.77 2.98 12.49
N GLU A 54 6.99 2.02 12.99
CA GLU A 54 7.33 1.24 14.18
C GLU A 54 8.36 0.13 13.89
N SER A 55 8.30 -0.46 12.70
CA SER A 55 9.23 -1.52 12.28
C SER A 55 10.51 -0.99 11.64
N GLY A 56 10.46 0.17 10.97
CA GLY A 56 11.51 0.66 10.07
C GLY A 56 11.42 0.12 8.64
N ALA A 57 10.37 -0.64 8.30
CA ALA A 57 10.09 -1.05 6.93
C ALA A 57 9.78 0.16 6.04
N LYS A 58 9.94 0.02 4.72
CA LYS A 58 9.72 1.12 3.78
C LYS A 58 8.24 1.21 3.42
N PHE A 59 7.61 2.33 3.74
CA PHE A 59 6.27 2.61 3.23
C PHE A 59 6.32 2.87 1.72
N LEU A 60 5.59 2.08 0.94
CA LEU A 60 5.59 2.14 -0.52
C LEU A 60 4.48 3.03 -1.09
N GLY A 61 3.52 3.43 -0.26
CA GLY A 61 2.38 4.25 -0.65
C GLY A 61 1.06 3.50 -0.54
N VAL A 62 0.05 4.04 -1.23
CA VAL A 62 -1.33 3.56 -1.24
C VAL A 62 -1.70 3.26 -2.67
N ILE A 63 -2.21 2.05 -2.92
CA ILE A 63 -2.80 1.69 -4.21
C ILE A 63 -4.21 2.30 -4.28
N TYR A 64 -4.48 3.00 -5.37
CA TYR A 64 -5.78 3.64 -5.61
C TYR A 64 -6.83 2.68 -6.21
N PRO A 65 -6.54 1.89 -7.26
CA PRO A 65 -7.53 0.94 -7.76
C PRO A 65 -7.84 -0.14 -6.73
N ALA A 66 -9.09 -0.57 -6.68
CA ALA A 66 -9.56 -1.70 -5.90
C ALA A 66 -10.46 -2.59 -6.76
N HIS A 67 -10.52 -3.88 -6.41
CA HIS A 67 -11.35 -4.87 -7.10
C HIS A 67 -12.41 -5.40 -6.13
N GLU A 68 -13.61 -5.64 -6.64
CA GLU A 68 -14.71 -6.25 -5.91
C GLU A 68 -15.25 -7.43 -6.72
N ILE A 69 -15.67 -8.48 -6.03
CA ILE A 69 -16.27 -9.66 -6.66
C ILE A 69 -17.63 -9.28 -7.27
N LYS A 70 -17.99 -9.88 -8.41
CA LYS A 70 -19.13 -9.45 -9.24
C LYS A 70 -20.48 -9.47 -8.52
N GLU A 71 -20.62 -10.32 -7.52
CA GLU A 71 -21.83 -10.50 -6.72
C GLU A 71 -22.06 -9.34 -5.75
N ILE A 72 -21.06 -8.49 -5.55
CA ILE A 72 -21.07 -7.34 -4.67
C ILE A 72 -20.83 -6.11 -5.53
N ASN A 73 -21.67 -5.08 -5.34
CA ASN A 73 -21.55 -3.83 -6.08
C ASN A 73 -21.87 -2.67 -5.15
N HIS A 74 -20.90 -2.33 -4.32
CA HIS A 74 -21.01 -1.22 -3.37
C HIS A 74 -20.22 0.01 -3.80
N GLY A 75 -19.49 -0.06 -4.92
CA GLY A 75 -18.54 0.97 -5.28
C GLY A 75 -18.03 0.96 -6.72
N ILE A 76 -17.05 1.83 -6.96
CA ILE A 76 -16.33 1.90 -8.24
C ILE A 76 -15.07 1.05 -8.13
N HIS A 77 -15.05 -0.05 -8.89
CA HIS A 77 -13.99 -1.05 -8.87
C HIS A 77 -13.44 -1.30 -10.27
N VAL A 78 -12.16 -1.68 -10.34
CA VAL A 78 -11.48 -2.05 -11.58
C VAL A 78 -11.49 -3.56 -11.79
N SER A 79 -11.07 -4.02 -12.96
CA SER A 79 -10.87 -5.45 -13.19
C SER A 79 -9.73 -5.99 -12.31
N LEU A 80 -9.74 -7.30 -12.06
CA LEU A 80 -8.65 -7.94 -11.33
C LEU A 80 -7.31 -7.79 -12.06
N ASP A 81 -7.33 -7.79 -13.39
CA ASP A 81 -6.15 -7.60 -14.23
C ASP A 81 -5.57 -6.20 -14.04
N ASP A 82 -6.40 -5.15 -14.09
CA ASP A 82 -5.95 -3.77 -13.88
C ASP A 82 -5.34 -3.56 -12.48
N LEU A 83 -5.99 -4.13 -11.45
CA LEU A 83 -5.46 -4.07 -10.08
C LEU A 83 -4.10 -4.78 -9.98
N THR A 84 -4.00 -5.97 -10.58
CA THR A 84 -2.76 -6.76 -10.56
C THR A 84 -1.64 -6.03 -11.28
N ASP A 85 -1.91 -5.42 -12.44
CA ASP A 85 -0.94 -4.66 -13.21
C ASP A 85 -0.41 -3.46 -12.43
N GLU A 86 -1.28 -2.71 -11.75
CA GLU A 86 -0.88 -1.59 -10.91
C GLU A 86 0.02 -2.04 -9.74
N ILE A 87 -0.39 -3.09 -9.02
CA ILE A 87 0.41 -3.66 -7.92
C ILE A 87 1.78 -4.10 -8.46
N VAL A 88 1.83 -4.80 -9.58
CA VAL A 88 3.08 -5.28 -10.19
C VAL A 88 3.98 -4.11 -10.60
N ASN A 89 3.42 -3.03 -11.14
CA ASN A 89 4.19 -1.85 -11.55
C ASN A 89 4.80 -1.12 -10.34
N VAL A 90 4.04 -0.96 -9.26
CA VAL A 90 4.54 -0.39 -8.00
C VAL A 90 5.63 -1.27 -7.39
N LEU A 91 5.43 -2.59 -7.35
CA LEU A 91 6.41 -3.54 -6.81
C LEU A 91 7.70 -3.57 -7.64
N LYS A 92 7.63 -3.54 -8.97
CA LYS A 92 8.80 -3.46 -9.85
C LYS A 92 9.58 -2.17 -9.61
N SER A 93 8.89 -1.04 -9.49
CA SER A 93 9.49 0.26 -9.19
C SER A 93 10.17 0.26 -7.82
N ALA A 94 9.48 -0.22 -6.79
CA ALA A 94 10.01 -0.30 -5.43
C ALA A 94 11.23 -1.24 -5.36
N LYS A 95 11.20 -2.40 -6.03
CA LYS A 95 12.36 -3.30 -6.12
C LYS A 95 13.55 -2.61 -6.77
N LYS A 96 13.33 -1.92 -7.90
CA LYS A 96 14.39 -1.24 -8.66
C LYS A 96 15.01 -0.07 -7.92
N PHE A 97 14.19 0.76 -7.28
CA PHE A 97 14.64 2.06 -6.72
C PHE A 97 14.85 2.03 -5.21
N LEU A 98 14.16 1.13 -4.48
CA LEU A 98 14.21 1.06 -3.02
C LEU A 98 14.90 -0.21 -2.49
N GLY A 99 15.25 -1.16 -3.36
CA GLY A 99 16.02 -2.35 -2.98
C GLY A 99 15.26 -3.31 -2.05
N ILE A 100 13.94 -3.36 -2.15
CA ILE A 100 13.11 -4.29 -1.38
C ILE A 100 13.20 -5.72 -1.92
N SER A 101 13.12 -6.72 -1.04
CA SER A 101 13.07 -8.16 -1.37
C SER A 101 11.74 -8.81 -1.02
N SER A 102 10.94 -8.17 -0.17
CA SER A 102 9.68 -8.70 0.35
C SER A 102 8.69 -7.56 0.60
N VAL A 103 7.39 -7.83 0.51
CA VAL A 103 6.33 -6.84 0.72
C VAL A 103 5.21 -7.42 1.56
N VAL A 104 4.67 -6.58 2.45
CA VAL A 104 3.38 -6.79 3.11
C VAL A 104 2.36 -5.89 2.43
N ILE A 105 1.26 -6.48 1.95
CA ILE A 105 0.09 -5.75 1.47
C ILE A 105 -0.89 -5.72 2.64
N VAL A 106 -1.28 -4.51 3.03
CA VAL A 106 -2.21 -4.23 4.13
C VAL A 106 -3.55 -3.81 3.55
#